data_AF-A0A932LD13-F1
#
_entry.id   AF-A0A932LD13-F1
#
_cell.length_a   1.000
_cell.length_b   1.000
_cell.length_c   1.000
_cell.angle_alpha   90.00
_cell.angle_beta   90.00
_cell.angle_gamma   90.00
#
_symmetry.space_group_name_H-M   'P 1'
#
loop_
_entity.id
_entity.type
_entity.pdbx_description
1 polymer ?
#
loop_
_entity_poly.entity_id
_entity_poly.type
_entity_poly.pdbx_seq_one_letter_code
_entity_poly.pdbx_strand_id
1 'polypeptide(L)' 'MTHHETKLRLADIWEHLSECYRQWQHADEDAARWLAPFLVRDLEECRRLCEASGRPGTYCDGLRAAG' A
#
# COMPACT_ATOMS: atom_id res chain seq x y z
N MET A 1 -17.11 -6.51 7.62
CA MET A 1 -16.78 -5.76 6.40
C MET A 1 -17.11 -6.62 5.20
N THR A 2 -17.87 -6.10 4.26
CA THR A 2 -18.28 -6.83 3.04
C THR A 2 -17.15 -6.83 2.02
N HIS A 3 -17.25 -7.72 1.03
CA HIS A 3 -16.32 -7.75 -0.09
C HIS A 3 -16.33 -6.43 -0.91
N HIS A 4 -17.47 -5.74 -0.97
CA HIS A 4 -17.58 -4.43 -1.63
C HIS A 4 -16.84 -3.33 -0.86
N GLU A 5 -17.04 -3.25 0.46
CA GLU A 5 -16.32 -2.31 1.34
C GLU A 5 -14.80 -2.52 1.29
N THR A 6 -14.36 -3.78 1.22
CA THR A 6 -12.94 -4.13 1.09
C THR A 6 -12.34 -3.60 -0.22
N LYS A 7 -13.07 -3.71 -1.33
CA LYS A 7 -12.63 -3.21 -2.64
C LYS A 7 -12.52 -1.68 -2.67
N LEU A 8 -13.49 -0.97 -2.08
CA LEU A 8 -13.44 0.48 -2.00
C LEU A 8 -12.22 0.95 -1.21
N ARG A 9 -11.98 0.35 -0.03
CA ARG A 9 -10.78 0.68 0.76
C ARG A 9 -9.47 0.40 0.04
N LEU A 10 -9.37 -0.73 -0.68
CA LEU A 10 -8.19 -1.03 -1.48
C LEU A 10 -7.97 -0.01 -2.61
N ALA A 11 -9.04 0.50 -3.22
CA ALA A 11 -8.96 1.55 -4.24
C ALA A 11 -8.48 2.88 -3.64
N ASP A 12 -9.02 3.28 -2.49
CA ASP A 12 -8.60 4.50 -1.78
C ASP A 12 -7.10 4.44 -1.40
N ILE A 13 -6.64 3.30 -0.88
CA ILE A 13 -5.23 3.10 -0.54
C ILE A 13 -4.36 3.16 -1.80
N TRP A 14 -4.79 2.57 -2.91
CA TRP A 14 -4.04 2.59 -4.16
C TRP A 14 -3.89 4.01 -4.72
N GLU A 15 -4.95 4.81 -4.65
CA GLU A 15 -4.92 6.22 -5.04
C GLU A 15 -3.92 7.02 -4.18
N HIS A 16 -3.97 6.83 -2.86
CA HIS A 16 -3.05 7.50 -1.94
C HIS A 16 -1.59 7.08 -2.17
N LEU A 17 -1.31 5.78 -2.31
CA LEU A 17 0.04 5.28 -2.63
C LEU A 17 0.57 5.87 -3.94
N SER A 18 -0.29 6.01 -4.96
CA SER A 18 0.06 6.60 -6.25
C SER A 18 0.37 8.09 -6.13
N GLU A 19 -0.32 8.82 -5.25
CA GLU A 19 -0.03 10.22 -4.96
C GLU A 19 1.27 10.38 -4.17
N CYS A 20 1.46 9.61 -3.10
CA CYS A 20 2.71 9.60 -2.34
C CYS A 20 3.90 9.25 -3.23
N TYR A 21 3.77 8.29 -4.14
CA TYR A 21 4.83 7.96 -5.10
C TYR A 21 5.17 9.13 -6.03
N ARG A 22 4.17 9.84 -6.55
CA ARG A 22 4.38 11.06 -7.36
C ARG A 22 5.09 12.16 -6.57
N GLN A 23 4.72 12.36 -5.31
CA GLN A 23 5.37 13.34 -4.44
C GLN A 23 6.81 12.93 -4.11
N TRP A 24 7.05 11.65 -3.86
CA TRP A 24 8.39 11.12 -3.57
C TRP A 24 9.37 11.40 -4.71
N GLN A 25 8.96 11.30 -5.98
CA GLN A 25 9.82 11.59 -7.13
C GLN A 25 10.44 13.01 -7.11
N HIS A 26 9.84 13.93 -6.37
CA HIS A 26 10.29 15.32 -6.25
C HIS A 26 10.66 15.70 -4.82
N ALA A 27 10.62 14.74 -3.88
CA ALA A 27 10.89 14.98 -2.47
C ALA A 27 12.40 15.12 -2.23
N ASP A 28 12.76 16.06 -1.35
CA ASP A 28 14.07 16.05 -0.70
C ASP A 28 14.13 14.97 0.39
N GLU A 29 15.29 14.78 1.01
CA GLU A 29 15.48 13.74 2.04
C GLU A 29 14.54 13.90 3.25
N ASP A 30 14.21 15.14 3.62
CA ASP A 30 13.36 15.40 4.78
C ASP A 30 11.89 15.11 4.45
N ALA A 31 11.43 15.49 3.26
CA ALA A 31 10.12 15.14 2.74
C ALA A 31 9.97 13.62 2.53
N ALA A 32 11.01 12.94 2.01
CA ALA A 32 11.00 11.48 1.87
C ALA A 32 10.94 10.77 3.23
N ARG A 33 11.70 11.26 4.23
CA ARG A 33 11.66 10.73 5.60
C ARG A 33 10.30 10.96 6.27
N TRP A 34 9.65 12.08 5.97
CA TRP A 34 8.29 12.37 6.44
C TRP A 34 7.24 11.47 5.78
N LEU A 35 7.35 11.20 4.47
CA LEU A 35 6.40 10.37 3.71
C LEU A 35 6.51 8.87 4.04
N ALA A 36 7.71 8.37 4.35
CA ALA A 36 7.99 6.95 4.61
C ALA A 36 7.00 6.25 5.58
N PRO A 37 6.68 6.78 6.78
CA PRO A 37 5.74 6.12 7.69
C PRO A 37 4.31 6.00 7.14
N PHE A 38 3.85 6.95 6.31
CA PHE A 38 2.52 6.90 5.71
C PHE A 38 2.43 5.79 4.67
N LEU A 39 3.46 5.64 3.83
CA LEU A 39 3.56 4.57 2.86
C LEU A 39 3.61 3.19 3.51
N VAL A 40 4.36 3.03 4.62
CA VAL A 40 4.40 1.76 5.36
C VAL A 40 3.01 1.41 5.90
N ARG A 41 2.33 2.37 6.56
CA ARG A 41 0.98 2.15 7.11
C ARG A 41 -0.01 1.71 6.03
N ASP A 42 0.05 2.34 4.86
CA ASP A 42 -0.86 2.06 3.76
C ASP A 42 -0.59 0.69 3.13
N LEU A 43 0.69 0.29 3.01
CA LEU A 43 1.08 -1.06 2.59
C LEU A 43 0.62 -2.14 3.60
N GLU A 44 0.73 -1.86 4.90
CA GLU A 44 0.23 -2.75 5.96
C GLU A 44 -1.30 -2.89 5.93
N GLU A 45 -2.03 -1.79 5.70
CA GLU A 45 -3.48 -1.81 5.53
C GLU A 45 -3.88 -2.64 4.30
N CYS A 46 -3.22 -2.41 3.16
CA CYS A 46 -3.38 -3.21 1.95
C CYS A 46 -3.18 -4.70 2.23
N ARG A 47 -2.10 -5.06 2.94
CA ARG A 47 -1.82 -6.45 3.32
C ARG A 47 -2.95 -7.04 4.16
N ARG A 48 -3.42 -6.32 5.18
CA ARG A 48 -4.48 -6.77 6.07
C ARG A 48 -5.81 -6.98 5.34
N LEU A 49 -6.14 -6.10 4.40
CA LEU A 49 -7.34 -6.21 3.55
C LEU A 49 -7.25 -7.40 2.58
N CYS A 50 -6.07 -7.66 2.00
CA CYS A 50 -5.82 -8.83 1.16
C CYS A 50 -5.95 -10.15 1.95
N GLU A 51 -5.36 -10.22 3.15
CA GLU A 51 -5.49 -11.37 4.05
C GLU A 51 -6.96 -11.60 4.46
N ALA A 52 -7.68 -10.54 4.84
CA ALA A 52 -9.08 -10.61 5.25
C ALA A 52 -10.05 -11.00 4.12
N SER A 53 -9.68 -10.76 2.86
CA SER A 53 -10.49 -11.14 1.70
C SER A 53 -10.26 -12.58 1.21
N GLY A 54 -9.46 -13.37 1.94
CA GLY A 54 -9.21 -14.78 1.61
C GLY A 54 -8.35 -14.96 0.37
N ARG A 55 -7.60 -13.93 -0.05
CA ARG A 55 -6.58 -14.01 -1.09
C ARG A 55 -5.19 -14.02 -0.45
N PRO A 56 -4.72 -15.19 0.03
CA PRO A 56 -3.34 -15.30 0.47
C PRO A 56 -2.39 -15.07 -0.72
N GLY A 57 -1.46 -14.12 -0.56
CA GLY A 57 -0.13 -14.20 -1.15
C GLY A 57 0.09 -13.72 -2.59
N THR A 58 -0.87 -13.79 -3.52
CA THR A 58 -0.49 -13.66 -4.95
C THR A 58 -0.03 -12.28 -5.40
N TYR A 59 -0.20 -11.22 -4.60
CA TYR A 59 0.37 -9.88 -4.88
C TYR A 59 1.63 -9.56 -4.07
N CYS A 60 1.95 -10.34 -3.03
CA CYS A 60 3.10 -10.08 -2.14
C CYS A 60 4.27 -11.06 -2.34
N ASP A 61 4.06 -12.20 -3.01
CA ASP A 61 5.13 -13.17 -3.29
C ASP A 61 6.19 -12.64 -4.27
N GLY A 62 5.88 -11.60 -5.05
CA GLY A 62 6.84 -10.93 -5.94
C GLY A 62 8.00 -10.24 -5.20
N LEU A 63 7.82 -9.88 -3.92
CA LEU A 63 8.86 -9.25 -3.10
C LEU A 63 9.76 -10.26 -2.37
N ARG A 64 9.36 -11.54 -2.28
CA ARG A 64 10.17 -12.62 -1.69
C ARG A 64 11.10 -13.31 -2.68
N ALA A 65 10.87 -13.15 -3.98
CA ALA A 65 11.66 -13.76 -5.05
C ALA A 65 12.78 -12.85 -5.60
N ALA A 66 12.92 -11.62 -5.09
CA ALA A 66 13.94 -10.65 -5.49
C ALA A 66 15.10 -10.50 -4.49
N GLY A 67 15.23 -11.45 -3.54
CA GLY A 67 16.34 -11.54 -2.58
C GLY A 67 17.29 -12.67 -2.93
#